data_AF-A0A3S4GDK1-F1
#
_entry.id   AF-A0A3S4GDK1-F1
#
_cell.length_a   1.000
_cell.length_b   1.000
_cell.length_c   1.000
_cell.angle_alpha   90.00
_cell.angle_beta   90.00
_cell.angle_gamma   90.00
#
_symmetry.space_group_name_H-M   'P 1'
#
loop_
_entity.id
_entity.type
_entity.pdbx_description
1 polymer ?
#
loop_
_entity_poly.entity_id
_entity_poly.type
_entity_poly.pdbx_seq_one_letter_code
_entity_poly.pdbx_strand_id
1 'polypeptide(L)'
;MPASISTARRQRSKPLAVIDASDQFYRLSAGNVHRSQFAAAQRLTERYEAARDRVAAWLNAPSGKDIVWTRGTTEAINMVAQSYVRPRLQAWR
;
A
#
# COMPACT_ATOMS: atom_id res chain seq x y z
N MET A 1 18.61 -28.39 30.10
CA MET A 1 18.88 -27.47 28.98
C MET A 1 17.56 -27.11 28.32
N PRO A 2 17.02 -25.88 28.44
CA PRO A 2 15.80 -25.53 27.72
C PRO A 2 16.16 -25.00 26.33
N ALA A 3 15.45 -25.51 25.32
CA ALA A 3 15.60 -25.12 23.93
C ALA A 3 15.17 -23.67 23.72
N SER A 4 16.06 -22.85 23.17
CA SER A 4 15.77 -21.50 22.71
C SER A 4 14.87 -21.56 21.47
N ILE A 5 13.58 -21.26 21.63
CA ILE A 5 12.68 -21.05 20.51
C ILE A 5 13.04 -19.68 19.92
N SER A 6 13.81 -19.71 18.83
CA SER A 6 14.09 -18.54 18.01
C SER A 6 12.80 -18.07 17.35
N THR A 7 12.25 -16.96 17.82
CA THR A 7 11.14 -16.23 17.19
C THR A 7 11.65 -15.52 15.94
N ALA A 8 12.14 -16.27 14.95
CA ALA A 8 12.55 -15.72 13.67
C ALA A 8 11.29 -15.22 12.94
N ARG A 9 11.20 -13.89 12.79
CA ARG A 9 10.16 -13.22 12.02
C ARG A 9 10.23 -13.75 10.58
N ARG A 10 9.29 -14.61 10.18
CA ARG A 10 9.19 -15.09 8.79
C ARG A 10 8.87 -13.90 7.88
N GLN A 11 9.91 -13.33 7.26
CA GLN A 11 9.74 -12.42 6.13
C GLN A 11 9.60 -13.25 4.86
N ARG A 12 8.52 -13.03 4.12
CA ARG A 12 8.30 -13.68 2.82
C ARG A 12 9.22 -13.03 1.78
N SER A 13 9.96 -13.84 1.03
CA SER A 13 10.74 -13.37 -0.12
C SER A 13 9.84 -12.75 -1.16
N LYS A 14 10.26 -11.63 -1.76
CA LYS A 14 9.52 -10.96 -2.83
C LYS A 14 9.80 -11.66 -4.17
N PRO A 15 8.77 -11.97 -4.98
CA PRO A 15 8.98 -12.50 -6.32
C PRO A 15 9.62 -11.45 -7.23
N LEU A 16 10.32 -11.90 -8.28
CA LEU A 16 11.09 -11.04 -9.19
C LEU A 16 10.24 -9.90 -9.80
N ALA A 17 9.01 -10.20 -10.20
CA ALA A 17 8.08 -9.20 -10.75
C ALA A 17 7.83 -7.99 -9.82
N VAL A 18 7.85 -8.19 -8.49
CA VAL A 18 7.69 -7.09 -7.52
C VAL A 18 8.97 -6.26 -7.43
N ILE A 19 10.14 -6.90 -7.53
CA ILE A 19 11.43 -6.24 -7.51
C ILE A 19 11.58 -5.38 -8.77
N ASP A 20 11.32 -5.96 -9.94
CA ASP A 20 11.43 -5.27 -11.24
C ASP A 20 10.48 -4.07 -11.34
N ALA A 21 9.23 -4.22 -10.86
CA ALA A 21 8.28 -3.11 -10.84
C ALA A 21 8.75 -1.96 -9.94
N SER A 22 9.38 -2.28 -8.80
CA SER A 22 9.93 -1.29 -7.87
C SER A 22 11.15 -0.59 -8.46
N ASP A 23 12.07 -1.35 -9.06
CA ASP A 23 13.26 -0.80 -9.74
C ASP A 23 12.85 0.13 -10.90
N GLN A 24 11.88 -0.28 -11.72
CA GLN A 24 11.33 0.56 -12.78
C GLN A 24 10.75 1.87 -12.23
N PHE A 25 9.99 1.81 -11.12
CA PHE A 25 9.43 3.01 -10.49
C PHE A 25 10.55 3.98 -10.09
N TYR A 26 11.59 3.51 -9.40
CA TYR A 26 12.68 4.37 -8.93
C TYR A 26 13.51 4.95 -10.08
N ARG A 27 13.83 4.16 -11.10
CA ARG A 27 14.60 4.64 -12.26
C ARG A 27 13.86 5.70 -13.08
N LEU A 28 12.55 5.55 -13.22
CA LEU A 28 11.72 6.48 -14.01
C LEU A 28 11.26 7.71 -13.20
N SER A 29 11.28 7.64 -11.86
CA SER A 29 10.91 8.76 -10.99
C SER A 29 12.10 9.67 -10.62
N ALA A 30 13.34 9.23 -10.88
CA ALA A 30 14.57 9.91 -10.44
C ALA A 30 15.22 10.84 -11.49
N GLY A 31 14.53 11.22 -12.56
CA GLY A 31 15.05 12.15 -13.57
C GLY A 31 14.71 13.60 -13.24
N ASN A 32 15.51 14.56 -13.73
CA ASN A 32 15.17 15.98 -13.68
C ASN A 32 14.26 16.41 -14.85
N VAL A 33 13.36 17.35 -14.54
CA VAL A 33 12.04 17.69 -15.12
C VAL A 33 11.98 18.16 -16.59
N HIS A 34 13.03 18.00 -17.41
CA HIS A 34 13.01 18.54 -18.77
C HIS A 34 12.26 17.66 -19.80
N ARG A 35 10.93 17.87 -19.84
CA ARG A 35 9.94 17.54 -20.89
C ARG A 35 9.63 16.07 -21.22
N SER A 36 10.55 15.12 -21.07
CA SER A 36 10.29 13.69 -21.34
C SER A 36 9.62 12.95 -20.17
N GLN A 37 9.66 13.53 -18.97
CA GLN A 37 9.14 12.89 -17.76
C GLN A 37 7.64 13.08 -17.53
N PHE A 38 6.98 14.04 -18.18
CA PHE A 38 5.54 14.19 -18.01
C PHE A 38 4.78 12.95 -18.47
N ALA A 39 5.14 12.37 -19.62
CA ALA A 39 4.51 11.14 -20.12
C ALA A 39 4.85 9.91 -19.26
N ALA A 40 6.10 9.79 -18.80
CA ALA A 40 6.53 8.68 -17.92
C ALA A 40 5.88 8.77 -16.54
N ALA A 41 5.83 9.96 -15.94
CA ALA A 41 5.18 10.24 -14.67
C ALA A 41 3.66 10.02 -14.77
N GLN A 42 3.02 10.50 -15.84
CA GLN A 42 1.59 10.24 -16.08
C GLN A 42 1.30 8.74 -16.14
N ARG A 43 2.14 7.97 -16.85
CA ARG A 43 2.00 6.52 -16.93
C ARG A 43 2.23 5.81 -15.58
N LEU A 44 3.09 6.35 -14.72
CA LEU A 44 3.27 5.86 -13.35
C LEU A 44 2.04 6.16 -12.49
N THR A 45 1.48 7.36 -12.59
CA THR A 45 0.22 7.74 -11.92
C THR A 45 -0.92 6.84 -12.38
N GLU A 46 -1.08 6.61 -13.68
CA GLU A 46 -2.10 5.70 -14.21
C GLU A 46 -1.93 4.27 -13.68
N ARG A 47 -0.68 3.77 -13.61
CA ARG A 47 -0.40 2.45 -13.02
C ARG A 47 -0.73 2.39 -11.53
N TYR A 48 -0.51 3.48 -10.80
CA TYR A 48 -0.83 3.58 -9.38
C TYR A 48 -2.34 3.59 -9.14
N GLU A 49 -3.09 4.37 -9.91
CA GLU A 49 -4.56 4.38 -9.83
C GLU A 49 -5.15 3.03 -10.26
N ALA A 50 -4.65 2.43 -11.35
CA ALA A 50 -5.06 1.10 -11.78
C ALA A 50 -4.74 0.00 -10.73
N ALA A 51 -3.79 0.24 -9.81
CA ALA A 51 -3.55 -0.68 -8.71
C ALA A 51 -4.72 -0.71 -7.72
N ARG A 52 -5.40 0.42 -7.49
CA ARG A 52 -6.60 0.46 -6.64
C ARG A 52 -7.73 -0.35 -7.25
N ASP A 53 -7.97 -0.18 -8.56
CA ASP A 53 -9.02 -0.94 -9.26
C ASP A 53 -8.73 -2.45 -9.26
N ARG A 54 -7.46 -2.85 -9.42
CA ARG A 54 -7.06 -4.26 -9.29
C ARG A 54 -7.30 -4.82 -7.90
N VAL A 55 -6.98 -4.06 -6.85
CA VAL A 55 -7.24 -4.49 -5.47
C VAL A 55 -8.74 -4.52 -5.18
N ALA A 56 -9.51 -3.55 -5.68
CA ALA A 56 -10.96 -3.57 -5.56
C ALA A 56 -11.55 -4.83 -6.21
N ALA A 57 -11.15 -5.17 -7.44
CA ALA A 57 -11.58 -6.40 -8.09
C ALA A 57 -11.18 -7.66 -7.30
N TRP A 58 -9.96 -7.70 -6.76
CA TRP A 58 -9.49 -8.83 -5.95
C TRP A 58 -10.28 -9.01 -4.65
N LEU A 59 -10.72 -7.91 -4.03
CA LEU A 59 -11.52 -7.89 -2.80
C LEU A 59 -13.03 -7.87 -3.07
N ASN A 60 -13.47 -7.90 -4.34
CA ASN A 60 -14.86 -7.70 -4.76
C ASN A 60 -15.49 -6.40 -4.21
N ALA A 61 -14.70 -5.32 -4.14
CA ALA A 61 -15.18 -4.00 -3.77
C ALA A 61 -15.81 -3.28 -5.00
N PRO A 62 -16.83 -2.42 -4.80
CA PRO A 62 -17.53 -1.74 -5.90
C PRO A 62 -16.66 -0.80 -6.74
N SER A 63 -15.64 -0.19 -6.13
CA SER A 63 -14.78 0.78 -6.79
C SER A 63 -13.38 0.82 -6.20
N GLY A 64 -12.37 1.18 -7.01
CA GLY A 64 -11.05 1.55 -6.50
C GLY A 64 -11.07 2.73 -5.53
N LYS A 65 -12.11 3.58 -5.57
CA LYS A 65 -12.29 4.71 -4.63
C LYS A 65 -12.55 4.25 -3.19
N ASP A 66 -12.97 3.00 -2.99
CA ASP A 66 -13.20 2.41 -1.67
C ASP A 66 -11.89 1.87 -1.06
N ILE A 67 -10.77 1.91 -1.80
CA ILE A 67 -9.46 1.38 -1.38
C ILE A 67 -8.54 2.51 -0.91
N VAL A 68 -8.22 2.50 0.38
CA VAL A 68 -7.24 3.40 1.01
C VAL A 68 -5.95 2.67 1.30
N TRP A 69 -4.83 3.18 0.79
CA TRP A 69 -3.51 2.64 1.07
C TRP A 69 -3.03 3.03 2.46
N THR A 70 -2.55 2.07 3.23
CA THR A 70 -1.85 2.26 4.51
C THR A 70 -0.50 1.55 4.48
N ARG A 71 0.39 1.83 5.44
CA ARG A 71 1.65 1.07 5.63
C ARG A 71 1.41 -0.39 6.01
N GLY A 72 0.22 -0.72 6.50
CA GLY A 72 -0.13 -2.09 6.85
C GLY A 72 -1.41 -2.19 7.66
N THR A 73 -1.74 -3.42 8.04
CA THR A 73 -3.00 -3.77 8.72
C THR A 73 -3.20 -3.00 10.02
N THR A 74 -2.16 -2.87 10.85
CA THR A 74 -2.25 -2.16 12.13
C THR A 74 -2.61 -0.69 11.94
N GLU A 75 -2.00 -0.02 10.96
CA GLU A 75 -2.32 1.39 10.67
C GLU A 75 -3.74 1.53 10.11
N ALA A 76 -4.18 0.61 9.24
CA ALA A 76 -5.55 0.63 8.71
C ALA A 76 -6.60 0.54 9.83
N ILE A 77 -6.41 -0.36 10.79
CA ILE A 77 -7.31 -0.51 11.95
C ILE A 77 -7.29 0.76 12.80
N ASN A 78 -6.09 1.31 13.07
CA ASN A 78 -5.96 2.53 13.86
C ASN A 78 -6.63 3.74 13.20
N MET A 79 -6.53 3.87 11.87
CA MET A 79 -7.19 4.93 11.11
C MET A 79 -8.70 4.85 11.29
N VAL A 80 -9.32 3.67 11.12
CA VAL A 80 -10.77 3.49 11.35
C VAL A 80 -11.14 3.79 12.80
N ALA A 81 -10.36 3.30 13.76
CA ALA A 81 -10.62 3.53 15.18
C ALA A 81 -10.62 5.02 15.53
N GLN A 82 -9.64 5.79 15.05
CA GLN A 82 -9.50 7.20 15.39
C GLN A 82 -10.44 8.11 14.58
N SER A 83 -10.63 7.85 13.28
CA SER A 83 -11.37 8.74 12.39
C SER A 83 -12.87 8.44 12.37
N TYR A 84 -13.29 7.18 12.55
CA TYR A 84 -14.69 6.79 12.45
C TYR A 84 -15.29 6.43 13.81
N VAL A 85 -14.62 5.57 14.57
CA VAL A 85 -15.20 5.02 15.82
C VAL A 85 -15.13 6.03 16.96
N ARG A 86 -13.96 6.64 17.21
CA ARG A 86 -13.74 7.53 18.35
C ARG A 86 -14.75 8.69 18.48
N PRO A 87 -15.17 9.39 17.40
CA PRO A 87 -16.21 10.43 17.50
C PRO A 87 -17.61 9.90 17.84
N ARG A 88 -17.86 8.59 17.67
CA ARG A 88 -19.15 7.92 17.92
C ARG A 88 -19.20 7.20 19.26
N LEU A 89 -18.07 7.07 19.95
CA LEU A 89 -18.03 6.51 21.29
C LEU A 89 -18.65 7.52 22.26
N GLN A 90 -19.77 7.14 22.85
CA GLN A 90 -20.30 7.87 23.99
C GLN A 90 -19.43 7.55 25.21
N ALA A 91 -19.03 8.59 25.94
CA ALA A 91 -18.47 8.38 27.26
C ALA A 91 -19.55 7.70 28.11
N TRP A 92 -19.23 6.52 28.64
CA TRP A 92 -20.11 5.85 29.60
C TRP A 92 -20.27 6.81 30.78
N ARG A 93 -21.50 7.30 30.97
CA ARG A 93 -21.94 8.01 32.16
C ARG A 93 -22.64 7.02 33.07
#